data_AF-A0A5B8NYY0-F1
#
_entry.id   AF-A0A5B8NYY0-F1
#
_cell.length_a   1.000
_cell.length_b   1.000
_cell.length_c   1.000
_cell.angle_alpha   90.00
_cell.angle_beta   90.00
_cell.angle_gamma   90.00
#
_symmetry.space_group_name_H-M   'P 1'
#
loop_
_entity.id
_entity.type
_entity.pdbx_description
1 polymer ?
#
loop_
_entity_poly.entity_id
_entity_poly.type
_entity_poly.pdbx_seq_one_letter_code
_entity_poly.pdbx_strand_id
1 'polypeptide(L)'
;MQTSKEFVDLKKTFRAFAFPMAIASFLWYVCYVLTATFASDFMATPVFGTVNIGFIFGWAQFLTTFIITWIYIKFANKNLEPRAAIIRQKMEG
;
A
#
# COMPACT_ATOMS: atom_id res chain seq x y z
N MET A 1 -32.80 -1.63 2.80
CA MET A 1 -32.06 -2.82 2.27
C MET A 1 -31.31 -2.56 0.94
N GLN A 2 -31.11 -1.31 0.48
CA GLN A 2 -30.25 -1.02 -0.69
C GLN A 2 -28.74 -0.98 -0.39
N THR A 3 -28.37 -1.16 0.88
CA THR A 3 -27.01 -1.15 1.41
C THR A 3 -26.18 -2.37 0.96
N SER A 4 -26.78 -3.46 0.48
CA SER A 4 -26.04 -4.68 0.19
C SER A 4 -25.24 -4.61 -1.12
N LYS A 5 -25.86 -4.19 -2.22
CA LYS A 5 -25.23 -4.25 -3.56
C LYS A 5 -24.10 -3.22 -3.71
N GLU A 6 -24.32 -1.99 -3.27
CA GLU A 6 -23.29 -0.94 -3.30
C GLU A 6 -22.11 -1.23 -2.37
N PHE A 7 -22.35 -1.78 -1.17
CA PHE A 7 -21.26 -2.14 -0.26
C PHE A 7 -20.47 -3.36 -0.73
N VAL A 8 -21.12 -4.29 -1.44
CA VAL A 8 -20.44 -5.45 -2.04
C VAL A 8 -19.54 -5.02 -3.20
N ASP A 9 -20.01 -4.15 -4.10
CA ASP A 9 -19.17 -3.63 -5.20
C ASP A 9 -18.02 -2.78 -4.66
N LEU A 10 -18.26 -2.04 -3.58
CA LEU A 10 -17.22 -1.26 -2.91
C LEU A 10 -16.15 -2.16 -2.28
N LYS A 11 -16.56 -3.21 -1.55
CA LYS A 11 -15.64 -4.21 -1.01
C LYS A 11 -14.89 -4.98 -2.09
N LYS A 12 -15.54 -5.27 -3.23
CA LYS A 12 -14.93 -5.96 -4.35
C LYS A 12 -13.86 -5.10 -5.02
N THR A 13 -14.14 -3.81 -5.18
CA THR A 13 -13.19 -2.83 -5.73
C THR A 13 -12.02 -2.60 -4.76
N PHE A 14 -12.31 -2.49 -3.45
CA PHE A 14 -11.29 -2.43 -2.40
C PHE A 14 -10.35 -3.63 -2.44
N ARG A 15 -10.90 -4.86 -2.44
CA ARG A 15 -10.10 -6.08 -2.52
C ARG A 15 -9.33 -6.20 -3.83
N ALA A 16 -9.93 -5.81 -4.95
CA ALA A 16 -9.26 -5.83 -6.24
C ALA A 16 -8.02 -4.92 -6.28
N PHE A 17 -7.96 -3.89 -5.42
CA PHE A 17 -6.79 -3.02 -5.28
C PHE A 17 -5.84 -3.47 -4.16
N ALA A 18 -6.37 -3.76 -2.97
CA ALA A 18 -5.57 -4.12 -1.80
C ALA A 18 -4.85 -5.47 -1.97
N PHE A 19 -5.49 -6.46 -2.61
CA PHE A 19 -4.94 -7.81 -2.73
C PHE A 19 -3.70 -7.86 -3.65
N PRO A 20 -3.70 -7.24 -4.85
CA PRO A 20 -2.48 -7.11 -5.65
C PRO A 20 -1.38 -6.33 -4.93
N MET A 21 -1.71 -5.24 -4.23
CA MET A 21 -0.70 -4.47 -3.48
C MET A 21 -0.11 -5.26 -2.33
N ALA A 22 -0.89 -6.10 -1.65
CA ALA A 22 -0.41 -7.00 -0.61
C ALA A 22 0.53 -8.07 -1.20
N ILE A 23 0.18 -8.65 -2.35
CA ILE A 23 1.05 -9.60 -3.07
C ILE A 23 2.36 -8.92 -3.49
N ALA A 24 2.29 -7.70 -4.05
CA ALA A 24 3.46 -6.94 -4.45
C ALA A 24 4.37 -6.63 -3.24
N SER A 25 3.78 -6.21 -2.12
CA SER A 25 4.51 -5.98 -0.87
C SER A 25 5.18 -7.26 -0.35
N PHE A 26 4.45 -8.38 -0.39
CA PHE A 26 4.98 -9.66 0.03
C PHE A 26 6.14 -10.14 -0.85
N LEU A 27 5.99 -10.07 -2.18
CA LEU A 27 7.07 -10.40 -3.12
C LEU A 27 8.28 -9.49 -2.93
N TRP A 28 8.05 -8.19 -2.71
CA TRP A 28 9.10 -7.22 -2.43
C TRP A 28 9.86 -7.53 -1.13
N TYR A 29 9.14 -7.92 -0.09
CA TYR A 29 9.73 -8.37 1.18
C TYR A 29 10.56 -9.65 1.00
N VAL A 30 10.05 -10.64 0.26
CA VAL A 30 10.80 -11.88 -0.03
C VAL A 30 12.07 -11.57 -0.83
N CYS A 31 11.98 -10.74 -1.87
CA CYS A 31 13.15 -10.28 -2.62
C CYS A 31 14.18 -9.61 -1.72
N TYR A 32 13.74 -8.76 -0.79
CA TYR A 32 14.62 -8.15 0.20
C TYR A 32 15.32 -9.18 1.08
N VAL A 33 14.58 -10.14 1.65
CA VAL A 33 15.16 -11.19 2.51
C VAL A 33 16.16 -12.05 1.74
N LEU A 34 15.83 -12.45 0.52
CA LEU A 34 16.74 -13.23 -0.32
C LEU A 34 18.01 -12.44 -0.64
N THR A 35 17.88 -11.18 -1.05
CA THR A 35 19.04 -10.34 -1.36
C THR A 35 19.87 -10.07 -0.10
N ALA A 36 19.25 -9.85 1.05
CA ALA A 36 19.95 -9.64 2.31
C ALA A 36 20.70 -10.89 2.79
N THR A 37 20.17 -12.08 2.51
CA THR A 37 20.75 -13.35 2.96
C THR A 37 21.82 -13.86 2.01
N PHE A 38 21.55 -13.83 0.70
CA PHE A 38 22.43 -14.42 -0.33
C PHE A 38 23.40 -13.40 -0.94
N ALA A 39 23.09 -12.11 -0.86
CA ALA A 39 23.91 -11.03 -1.40
C ALA A 39 24.23 -10.01 -0.30
N SER A 40 24.67 -10.51 0.87
CA SER A 40 25.09 -9.68 2.00
C SER A 40 26.18 -8.68 1.62
N ASP A 41 27.12 -9.10 0.76
CA ASP A 41 28.21 -8.25 0.29
C ASP A 41 27.70 -7.09 -0.59
N PHE A 42 26.68 -7.34 -1.40
CA PHE A 42 26.00 -6.29 -2.16
C PHE A 42 25.25 -5.33 -1.23
N MET A 43 24.53 -5.84 -0.23
CA MET A 43 23.86 -4.99 0.78
C MET A 43 24.85 -4.15 1.59
N ALA A 44 26.05 -4.66 1.85
CA ALA A 44 27.11 -3.94 2.55
C ALA A 44 27.79 -2.87 1.68
N THR A 45 27.53 -2.85 0.37
CA THR A 45 28.17 -1.89 -0.55
C THR A 45 27.80 -0.46 -0.15
N PRO A 46 28.78 0.39 0.18
CA PRO A 46 28.55 1.78 0.56
C PRO A 46 28.15 2.59 -0.67
N VAL A 47 27.14 3.45 -0.52
CA VAL A 47 26.65 4.36 -1.56
C VAL A 47 27.07 5.80 -1.25
N PHE A 48 26.89 6.24 0.01
CA PHE A 48 27.28 7.59 0.43
C PHE A 48 27.65 7.61 1.91
N GLY A 49 28.92 7.87 2.22
CA GLY A 49 29.43 7.84 3.59
C GLY A 49 29.13 6.49 4.27
N THR A 50 28.36 6.52 5.36
CA THR A 50 27.91 5.33 6.10
C THR A 50 26.62 4.68 5.57
N VAL A 51 26.00 5.27 4.54
CA VAL A 51 24.79 4.72 3.91
C VAL A 51 25.20 3.64 2.92
N ASN A 52 24.78 2.40 3.19
CA ASN A 52 24.95 1.26 2.29
C ASN A 52 23.63 0.89 1.59
N ILE A 53 23.71 -0.02 0.62
CA ILE A 53 22.56 -0.51 -0.12
C ILE A 53 21.52 -1.14 0.83
N GLY A 54 21.94 -1.87 1.85
CA GLY A 54 21.06 -2.45 2.87
C GLY A 54 20.22 -1.42 3.60
N PHE A 55 20.81 -0.27 3.94
CA PHE A 55 20.11 0.85 4.55
C PHE A 55 19.05 1.44 3.61
N ILE A 56 19.39 1.61 2.32
CA ILE A 56 18.45 2.08 1.30
C ILE A 56 17.28 1.11 1.14
N PHE A 57 17.56 -0.19 1.05
CA PHE A 57 16.53 -1.23 0.96
C PHE A 57 15.61 -1.24 2.18
N GLY A 58 16.17 -1.13 3.39
CA GLY A 58 15.39 -1.02 4.62
C GLY A 58 14.45 0.20 4.61
N TRP A 59 14.95 1.37 4.22
CA TRP A 59 14.12 2.57 4.07
C TRP A 59 13.09 2.46 2.95
N ALA A 60 13.44 1.80 1.84
CA ALA A 60 12.51 1.53 0.75
C ALA A 60 11.32 0.67 1.21
N GLN A 61 11.52 -0.29 2.13
CA GLN A 61 10.42 -1.07 2.72
C GLN A 61 9.42 -0.16 3.46
N PHE A 62 9.91 0.76 4.30
CA PHE A 62 9.06 1.73 4.98
C PHE A 62 8.33 2.63 3.98
N LEU A 63 9.07 3.22 3.03
CA LEU A 63 8.50 4.13 2.05
C LEU A 63 7.42 3.45 1.20
N THR A 64 7.63 2.19 0.80
CA THR A 64 6.64 1.42 0.03
C THR A 64 5.35 1.25 0.83
N THR A 65 5.43 0.99 2.13
CA THR A 65 4.25 0.87 3.01
C THR A 65 3.44 2.17 3.06
N PHE A 66 4.12 3.32 3.18
CA PHE A 66 3.47 4.63 3.13
C PHE A 66 2.86 4.91 1.76
N ILE A 67 3.55 4.57 0.67
CA ILE A 67 3.04 4.73 -0.70
C ILE A 67 1.76 3.89 -0.89
N ILE A 68 1.76 2.61 -0.46
CA ILE A 68 0.58 1.75 -0.53
C ILE A 68 -0.60 2.40 0.20
N THR A 69 -0.36 2.89 1.42
CA THR A 69 -1.39 3.56 2.24
C THR A 69 -1.88 4.85 1.59
N TRP A 70 -0.98 5.65 1.02
CA TRP A 70 -1.32 6.90 0.35
C TRP A 70 -2.13 6.67 -0.93
N ILE A 71 -1.73 5.70 -1.76
CA ILE A 71 -2.50 5.32 -2.95
C ILE A 71 -3.89 4.82 -2.53
N TYR A 72 -3.96 4.05 -1.43
CA TYR A 72 -5.24 3.64 -0.86
C TYR A 72 -6.11 4.83 -0.44
N ILE A 73 -5.58 5.79 0.33
CA ILE A 73 -6.33 6.98 0.76
C ILE A 73 -6.79 7.79 -0.45
N LYS A 74 -5.94 7.97 -1.46
CA LYS A 74 -6.30 8.67 -2.69
C LYS A 74 -7.40 7.95 -3.46
N PHE A 75 -7.34 6.62 -3.53
CA PHE A 75 -8.38 5.80 -4.15
C PHE A 75 -9.70 5.85 -3.36
N ALA A 76 -9.60 5.77 -2.04
CA ALA A 76 -10.71 5.89 -1.10
C ALA A 76 -11.39 7.24 -1.28
N ASN A 77 -10.67 8.35 -1.17
CA ASN A 77 -11.22 9.69 -1.31
C ASN A 77 -11.92 9.89 -2.66
N LYS A 78 -11.31 9.45 -3.76
CA LYS A 78 -11.90 9.60 -5.10
C LYS A 78 -13.20 8.81 -5.30
N ASN A 79 -13.37 7.66 -4.64
CA ASN A 79 -14.50 6.74 -4.87
C ASN A 79 -15.51 6.66 -3.73
N LEU A 80 -15.12 6.98 -2.48
CA LEU A 80 -15.92 6.87 -1.25
C LEU A 80 -16.46 8.22 -0.79
N GLU A 81 -15.69 9.31 -0.86
CA GLU A 81 -16.16 10.63 -0.40
C GLU A 81 -17.41 11.14 -1.12
N PRO A 82 -17.60 10.93 -2.45
CA PRO A 82 -18.84 11.33 -3.11
C PRO A 82 -20.07 10.63 -2.52
N ARG A 83 -19.91 9.37 -2.10
CA ARG A 83 -20.99 8.56 -1.50
C ARG A 83 -21.21 8.93 -0.03
N ALA A 84 -20.15 9.24 0.71
CA ALA A 84 -20.24 9.70 2.09
C ALA A 84 -20.92 11.07 2.21
N ALA A 85 -20.65 11.98 1.25
CA ALA A 85 -21.31 13.29 1.18
C ALA A 85 -22.83 13.16 0.97
N ILE A 86 -23.27 12.26 0.09
CA ILE A 86 -24.71 12.01 -0.19
C ILE A 86 -25.44 11.44 1.03
N ILE A 87 -24.79 10.57 1.80
CA ILE A 87 -25.38 9.99 3.02
C ILE A 87 -25.47 11.05 4.13
N ARG A 88 -24.44 11.89 4.29
CA ARG A 88 -24.43 12.96 5.28
C ARG A 88 -25.53 13.99 5.00
N GLN A 89 -25.72 14.35 3.74
CA GLN A 89 -26.80 15.25 3.32
C GLN A 89 -28.21 14.65 3.54
N LYS A 90 -28.35 13.32 3.51
CA LYS A 90 -29.60 12.62 3.86
C LYS A 90 -29.85 12.46 5.36
N MET A 91 -28.85 12.66 6.21
CA MET A 91 -28.99 12.58 7.68
C MET A 91 -29.08 13.96 8.34
N GLU A 92 -28.59 15.01 7.68
CA GLU A 92 -28.66 16.40 8.16
C GLU A 92 -29.91 17.17 7.65
N GLY A 93 -30.73 16.57 6.79
CA GLY A 93 -32.03 17.10 6.34
C GLY A 93 -33.18 16.17 6.70
#